data_AF-A0A937PDM2-F1
#
_entry.id   AF-A0A937PDM2-F1
#
_cell.length_a   1.000
_cell.length_b   1.000
_cell.length_c   1.000
_cell.angle_alpha   90.00
_cell.angle_beta   90.00
_cell.angle_gamma   90.00
#
_symmetry.space_group_name_H-M   'P 1'
#
loop_
_entity.id
_entity.type
_entity.pdbx_description
1 polymer ?
#
loop_
_entity_poly.entity_id
_entity_poly.type
_entity_poly.pdbx_seq_one_letter_code
_entity_poly.pdbx_strand_id
1 'polypeptide(L)'
;MPAVMFDGVDEYMNAELSSLSSPVTFITVSQFSSSKDAYVMTLGNLNSTQTASISRESDDRYYCFTGSKRYGPDLDNNVPYIIHAAHNGESPYHNLYLDDSACTVADYGSYLVTDGSLILWGQP
;
A
#
# COMPACT_ATOMS: atom_id res chain seq x y z
N MET A 1 13.32 -15.59 9.08
CA MET A 1 12.66 -15.56 7.76
C MET A 1 13.58 -14.85 6.79
N PRO A 2 13.73 -15.32 5.54
CA PRO A 2 14.34 -14.50 4.51
C PRO A 2 13.51 -13.21 4.36
N ALA A 3 14.16 -12.07 4.39
CA ALA A 3 13.54 -10.76 4.25
C ALA A 3 14.39 -9.91 3.30
N VAL A 4 13.72 -9.04 2.55
CA VAL A 4 14.38 -7.98 1.79
C VAL A 4 14.40 -6.75 2.69
N MET A 5 15.57 -6.15 2.84
CA MET A 5 15.76 -4.92 3.61
C MET A 5 16.04 -3.78 2.64
N PHE A 6 15.39 -2.66 2.88
CA PHE A 6 15.61 -1.43 2.14
C PHE A 6 15.97 -0.33 3.13
N ASP A 7 16.98 0.48 2.83
CA ASP A 7 17.49 1.51 3.73
C ASP A 7 16.66 2.81 3.67
N GLY A 8 15.93 3.01 2.57
CA GLY A 8 15.09 4.19 2.35
C GLY A 8 15.78 5.34 1.61
N VAL A 9 16.90 5.08 0.92
CA VAL A 9 17.64 6.07 0.15
C VAL A 9 17.34 5.96 -1.34
N ASP A 10 17.71 4.85 -1.98
CA ASP A 10 17.60 4.70 -3.45
C ASP A 10 17.22 3.29 -3.92
N GLU A 11 17.04 2.34 -3.01
CA GLU A 11 16.67 0.98 -3.38
C GLU A 11 15.17 0.86 -3.61
N TYR A 12 14.77 0.29 -4.73
CA TYR A 12 13.39 -0.13 -4.96
C TYR A 12 13.38 -1.25 -5.98
N MET A 13 12.28 -2.00 -6.01
CA MET A 13 12.00 -2.92 -7.11
C MET A 13 10.86 -2.35 -7.93
N ASN A 14 11.00 -2.35 -9.25
CA ASN A 14 9.94 -1.96 -10.16
C ASN A 14 9.65 -3.10 -11.13
N ALA A 15 8.38 -3.39 -11.36
CA ALA A 15 7.90 -4.29 -12.39
C ALA A 15 6.75 -3.63 -13.15
N GLU A 16 6.78 -3.73 -14.48
CA GLU A 16 5.66 -3.29 -15.31
C GLU A 16 4.57 -4.36 -15.35
N LEU A 17 3.34 -3.93 -15.12
CA LEU A 17 2.14 -4.75 -15.14
C LEU A 17 1.30 -4.40 -16.37
N SER A 18 0.80 -5.45 -17.02
CA SER A 18 -0.36 -5.30 -17.89
C SER A 18 -1.62 -5.09 -17.05
N SER A 19 -2.71 -4.68 -17.70
CA SER A 19 -4.04 -4.58 -17.07
C SER A 19 -4.38 -5.84 -16.26
N LEU A 20 -4.46 -5.69 -14.93
CA LEU A 20 -4.98 -6.74 -14.06
C LEU A 20 -6.51 -6.63 -13.99
N SER A 21 -7.21 -7.71 -14.30
CA SER A 21 -8.66 -7.76 -14.08
C SER A 21 -8.99 -7.69 -12.59
N SER A 22 -9.92 -6.83 -12.19
CA SER A 22 -10.51 -6.83 -10.85
C SER A 22 -11.28 -8.14 -10.59
N PRO A 23 -11.29 -8.69 -9.35
CA PRO A 23 -10.72 -8.16 -8.11
C PRO A 23 -9.21 -8.38 -7.98
N VAL A 24 -8.52 -7.44 -7.33
CA VAL A 24 -7.08 -7.52 -7.04
C VAL A 24 -6.87 -7.42 -5.53
N THR A 25 -6.07 -8.33 -4.98
CA THR A 25 -5.62 -8.28 -3.59
C THR A 25 -4.11 -8.30 -3.57
N PHE A 26 -3.51 -7.42 -2.79
CA PHE A 26 -2.09 -7.43 -2.51
C PHE A 26 -1.85 -7.54 -1.00
N ILE A 27 -0.80 -8.28 -0.67
CA ILE A 27 -0.45 -8.70 0.67
C ILE A 27 1.03 -8.43 0.87
N THR A 28 1.37 -7.74 1.95
CA THR A 28 2.76 -7.56 2.39
C THR A 28 2.92 -7.98 3.84
N VAL A 29 4.12 -8.48 4.16
CA VAL A 29 4.58 -8.63 5.55
C VAL A 29 5.66 -7.58 5.76
N SER A 30 5.40 -6.61 6.62
CA SER A 30 6.24 -5.41 6.70
C SER A 30 6.48 -5.01 8.15
N GLN A 31 7.71 -4.61 8.44
CA GLN A 31 8.13 -4.07 9.73
C GLN A 31 8.74 -2.69 9.49
N PHE A 32 8.35 -1.71 10.29
CA PHE A 32 8.87 -0.35 10.21
C PHE A 32 9.83 -0.11 11.37
N SER A 33 11.04 0.39 11.10
CA SER A 33 12.06 0.61 12.14
C SER A 33 11.98 1.99 12.81
N SER A 34 11.35 2.96 12.15
CA SER A 34 11.20 4.33 12.64
C SER A 34 9.95 5.02 12.10
N SER A 35 9.46 6.00 12.86
CA SER A 35 8.33 6.87 12.50
C SER A 35 8.73 7.84 11.39
N LYS A 36 8.55 7.40 10.14
CA LYS A 36 8.85 8.15 8.92
C LYS A 36 7.88 7.77 7.83
N ASP A 37 7.74 8.65 6.84
CA ASP A 37 7.03 8.30 5.61
C ASP A 37 7.74 7.10 4.96
N ALA A 38 6.99 6.02 4.76
CA ALA A 38 7.47 4.79 4.17
C ALA A 38 6.43 4.24 3.19
N TYR A 39 6.85 4.02 1.96
CA TYR A 39 6.04 3.37 0.93
C TYR A 39 6.54 1.92 0.83
N VAL A 40 5.68 0.94 1.09
CA VAL A 40 6.05 -0.47 1.05
C VAL A 40 5.78 -1.04 -0.33
N MET A 41 4.57 -0.79 -0.83
CA MET A 41 4.11 -1.30 -2.11
C MET A 41 3.20 -0.26 -2.74
N THR A 42 3.38 0.00 -4.02
CA THR A 42 2.49 0.82 -4.84
C THR A 42 2.12 0.05 -6.10
N LEU A 43 0.85 0.08 -6.46
CA LEU A 43 0.26 -0.60 -7.61
C LEU A 43 -0.48 0.42 -8.49
N GLY A 44 -0.19 0.41 -9.78
CA GLY A 44 -0.92 1.17 -10.79
C GLY A 44 -0.06 2.23 -11.50
N ASN A 45 -0.70 3.19 -12.13
CA ASN A 45 -0.02 4.25 -12.87
C ASN A 45 0.38 5.41 -11.94
N LEU A 46 1.68 5.59 -11.68
CA LEU A 46 2.21 6.67 -10.83
C LEU A 46 1.87 8.08 -11.31
N ASN A 47 1.61 8.26 -12.61
CA ASN A 47 1.19 9.54 -13.18
C ASN A 47 -0.32 9.78 -13.02
N SER A 48 -1.04 8.84 -12.40
CA SER A 48 -2.47 8.88 -12.16
C SER A 48 -2.75 8.91 -10.66
N THR A 49 -3.86 9.54 -10.29
CA THR A 49 -4.41 9.54 -8.93
C THR A 49 -5.14 8.23 -8.59
N GLN A 50 -5.08 7.23 -9.46
CA GLN A 50 -5.81 5.97 -9.35
C GLN A 50 -4.85 4.82 -9.08
N THR A 51 -3.99 4.97 -8.07
CA THR A 51 -3.06 3.93 -7.59
C THR A 51 -3.52 3.36 -6.25
N ALA A 52 -3.00 2.19 -5.89
CA ALA A 52 -3.18 1.62 -4.57
C ALA A 52 -1.83 1.48 -3.89
N SER A 53 -1.76 1.70 -2.58
CA SER A 53 -0.52 1.55 -1.84
C SER A 53 -0.70 0.95 -0.46
N ILE A 54 0.38 0.34 0.03
CA ILE A 54 0.62 0.08 1.44
C ILE A 54 1.71 1.04 1.85
N SER A 55 1.36 1.96 2.75
CA SER A 55 2.28 3.02 3.19
C SER A 55 2.05 3.35 4.66
N ARG A 56 3.07 3.93 5.29
CA ARG A 56 3.04 4.47 6.65
C ARG A 56 3.44 5.93 6.60
N GLU A 57 2.69 6.77 7.30
CA GLU A 57 2.99 8.20 7.44
C GLU A 57 3.94 8.42 8.62
N SER A 58 4.63 9.56 8.63
CA SER A 58 5.50 9.99 9.73
C SER A 58 4.84 10.08 11.11
N ASP A 59 3.50 10.11 11.17
CA ASP A 59 2.73 10.00 12.42
C ASP A 59 2.26 8.57 12.75
N ASP A 60 2.91 7.59 12.14
CA ASP A 60 2.76 6.15 12.35
C ASP A 60 1.50 5.50 11.77
N ARG A 61 0.57 6.29 11.21
CA ARG A 61 -0.65 5.76 10.59
C ARG A 61 -0.35 5.01 9.30
N TYR A 62 -1.00 3.87 9.13
CA TYR A 62 -1.20 3.30 7.80
C TYR A 62 -1.92 4.32 6.91
N TYR A 63 -1.50 4.44 5.66
CA TYR A 63 -2.31 5.08 4.64
C TYR A 63 -2.19 4.40 3.27
N CYS A 64 -3.21 4.59 2.46
CA CYS A 64 -3.18 4.33 1.02
C CYS A 64 -3.24 5.66 0.26
N PHE A 65 -2.48 5.75 -0.82
CA PHE A 65 -2.48 6.89 -1.72
C PHE A 65 -3.26 6.55 -3.01
N THR A 66 -4.56 6.85 -3.02
CA THR A 66 -5.40 6.79 -4.22
C THR A 66 -5.92 8.20 -4.50
N GLY A 67 -5.02 9.05 -5.00
CA GLY A 67 -5.29 10.46 -5.31
C GLY A 67 -5.28 11.38 -4.09
N SER A 68 -5.82 10.91 -2.97
CA SER A 68 -5.67 11.51 -1.65
C SER A 68 -5.25 10.45 -0.64
N LYS A 69 -4.55 10.85 0.43
CA LYS A 69 -4.18 9.95 1.52
C LYS A 69 -5.43 9.53 2.28
N ARG A 70 -5.62 8.24 2.44
CA ARG A 70 -6.70 7.65 3.23
C ARG A 70 -6.09 6.81 4.34
N TYR A 71 -6.48 7.10 5.58
CA TYR A 71 -5.80 6.61 6.77
C TYR A 71 -6.48 5.41 7.39
N GLY A 72 -5.67 4.45 7.84
CA GLY A 72 -6.06 3.34 8.70
C GLY A 72 -5.52 3.52 10.11
N PRO A 73 -5.32 2.42 10.86
CA PRO A 73 -4.82 2.45 12.23
C PRO A 73 -3.33 2.85 12.31
N ASP A 74 -2.89 3.17 13.51
CA ASP A 74 -1.47 3.36 13.85
C ASP A 74 -0.72 2.03 13.78
N LEU A 75 0.51 2.08 13.27
CA LEU A 75 1.43 0.94 13.18
C LEU A 75 2.64 1.19 14.10
N ASP A 76 2.98 0.22 14.94
CA ASP A 76 4.11 0.33 15.86
C ASP A 76 5.45 0.06 15.18
N ASN A 77 6.50 0.70 15.73
CA ASN A 77 7.88 0.43 15.31
C ASN A 77 8.32 -0.96 15.79
N ASN A 78 9.14 -1.62 14.96
CA ASN A 78 9.73 -2.93 15.21
C ASN A 78 8.72 -4.08 15.41
N VAL A 79 7.46 -3.88 15.02
CA VAL A 79 6.43 -4.92 14.97
C VAL A 79 6.19 -5.31 13.51
N PRO A 80 6.29 -6.61 13.14
CA PRO A 80 5.90 -7.07 11.81
C PRO A 80 4.39 -7.15 11.71
N TYR A 81 3.83 -6.59 10.64
CA TYR A 81 2.40 -6.63 10.33
C TYR A 81 2.15 -7.40 9.05
N ILE A 82 1.08 -8.18 9.01
CA ILE A 82 0.48 -8.68 7.77
C ILE A 82 -0.54 -7.64 7.31
N ILE A 83 -0.29 -6.99 6.17
CA ILE A 83 -1.15 -5.93 5.63
C ILE A 83 -1.76 -6.42 4.33
N HIS A 84 -3.10 -6.49 4.30
CA HIS A 84 -3.87 -6.82 3.10
C HIS A 84 -4.64 -5.61 2.63
N ALA A 85 -4.59 -5.37 1.32
CA ALA A 85 -5.45 -4.40 0.67
C ALA A 85 -6.11 -5.06 -0.54
N ALA A 86 -7.44 -5.16 -0.49
CA ALA A 86 -8.26 -5.86 -1.47
C ALA A 86 -9.22 -4.91 -2.19
N HIS A 87 -9.08 -4.76 -3.50
CA HIS A 87 -9.96 -3.99 -4.37
C HIS A 87 -10.99 -4.89 -5.05
N ASN A 88 -12.25 -4.47 -5.04
CA ASN A 88 -13.35 -5.10 -5.74
C ASN A 88 -13.88 -4.15 -6.83
N GLY A 89 -14.37 -4.67 -7.96
CA GLY A 89 -14.88 -3.88 -9.09
C GLY A 89 -16.11 -3.03 -8.76
N GLU A 90 -16.81 -3.34 -7.68
CA GLU A 90 -17.99 -2.61 -7.20
C GLU A 90 -17.69 -1.63 -6.06
N SER A 91 -16.48 -1.67 -5.49
CA SER A 91 -16.05 -0.77 -4.42
C SER A 91 -14.86 0.05 -4.89
N PRO A 92 -15.02 1.36 -5.09
CA PRO A 92 -13.93 2.27 -5.47
C PRO A 92 -12.94 2.54 -4.31
N TYR A 93 -12.81 1.61 -3.37
CA TYR A 93 -11.81 1.60 -2.29
C TYR A 93 -11.51 0.18 -1.85
N HIS A 94 -10.29 -0.07 -1.36
CA HIS A 94 -9.89 -1.39 -0.87
C HIS A 94 -10.30 -1.64 0.57
N ASN A 95 -10.68 -2.89 0.85
CA ASN A 95 -10.77 -3.39 2.21
C ASN A 95 -9.34 -3.54 2.76
N LEU A 96 -9.05 -2.88 3.88
CA LEU A 96 -7.81 -3.04 4.63
C LEU A 96 -7.98 -4.12 5.68
N TYR A 97 -7.03 -5.04 5.75
CA TYR A 97 -6.90 -5.96 6.86
C TYR A 97 -5.49 -5.84 7.46
N LEU A 98 -5.42 -5.77 8.79
CA LEU A 98 -4.19 -5.79 9.57
C LEU A 98 -4.22 -7.02 10.46
N ASP A 99 -3.25 -7.93 10.30
CA ASP A 99 -3.18 -9.20 11.01
C ASP A 99 -4.53 -9.96 10.98
N ASP A 100 -5.05 -10.13 9.75
CA ASP A 100 -6.33 -10.75 9.41
C ASP A 100 -7.59 -10.07 9.99
N SER A 101 -7.45 -8.93 10.66
CA SER A 101 -8.57 -8.15 11.19
C SER A 101 -8.95 -7.01 10.25
N ALA A 102 -10.23 -6.92 9.86
CA ALA A 102 -10.72 -5.83 9.02
C ALA A 102 -10.62 -4.48 9.75
N CYS A 103 -10.05 -3.49 9.08
CA CYS A 103 -9.90 -2.14 9.62
C CYS A 103 -10.92 -1.18 9.00
N THR A 104 -11.40 -0.21 9.79
CA THR A 104 -12.19 0.89 9.25
C THR A 104 -11.25 1.88 8.56
N VAL A 105 -11.59 2.32 7.35
CA VAL A 105 -10.83 3.31 6.60
C VAL A 105 -11.77 4.43 6.15
N ALA A 106 -11.26 5.66 6.12
CA ALA A 106 -12.06 6.83 5.77
C ALA A 106 -12.29 6.97 4.25
N ASP A 107 -13.51 6.66 3.81
CA ASP A 107 -14.21 7.13 2.58
C ASP A 107 -13.75 6.60 1.19
N TYR A 108 -14.76 6.39 0.31
CA TYR A 108 -14.84 5.35 -0.72
C TYR A 108 -15.03 5.92 -2.15
N GLY A 109 -14.02 6.57 -2.73
CA GLY A 109 -14.27 7.52 -3.84
C GLY A 109 -13.79 7.20 -5.26
N SER A 110 -12.75 6.40 -5.48
CA SER A 110 -12.08 6.33 -6.80
C SER A 110 -11.83 4.92 -7.34
N TYR A 111 -12.18 4.67 -8.61
CA TYR A 111 -11.75 3.45 -9.32
C TYR A 111 -10.22 3.31 -9.31
N LEU A 112 -9.72 2.09 -9.10
CA LEU A 112 -8.28 1.77 -9.17
C LEU A 112 -7.88 1.41 -10.61
N VAL A 113 -6.83 2.04 -11.11
CA VAL A 113 -6.14 1.61 -12.33
C VAL A 113 -4.99 0.70 -11.96
N THR A 114 -5.08 -0.55 -12.38
CA THR A 114 -4.09 -1.60 -12.08
C THR A 114 -3.07 -1.81 -13.21
N ASP A 115 -3.22 -1.10 -14.34
CA ASP A 115 -2.18 -1.00 -15.35
C ASP A 115 -1.08 -0.01 -14.92
N GLY A 116 0.14 -0.22 -15.42
CA GLY A 116 1.30 0.59 -15.05
C GLY A 116 2.31 -0.22 -14.26
N SER A 117 2.72 0.28 -13.09
CA SER A 117 3.88 -0.26 -12.36
C SER A 117 3.48 -0.90 -11.03
N LEU A 118 4.20 -1.95 -10.65
CA LEU A 118 4.30 -2.46 -9.28
C LEU A 118 5.66 -2.01 -8.73
N ILE A 119 5.61 -1.23 -7.66
CA ILE A 119 6.81 -0.72 -7.00
C ILE A 119 6.85 -1.29 -5.59
N LEU A 120 7.98 -1.88 -5.22
CA LEU A 120 8.29 -2.30 -3.86
C LEU A 120 9.37 -1.39 -3.31
N TRP A 121 9.03 -0.70 -2.23
CA TRP A 121 9.83 0.35 -1.59
C TRP A 121 10.15 1.54 -2.50
N GLY A 122 10.51 2.68 -1.91
CA GLY A 122 10.80 3.91 -2.65
C GLY A 122 9.58 4.81 -2.89
N GLN A 123 9.84 6.09 -3.20
CA GLN A 123 8.76 7.05 -3.45
C GLN A 123 8.09 6.77 -4.80
N PRO A 124 6.75 6.85 -4.88
CA PRO A 124 6.04 6.87 -6.15
C PRO A 124 6.37 8.10 -7.00
#